data_AF-A0A7U9NEJ0-F1
#
_entry.id   AF-A0A7U9NEJ0-F1
#
_cell.length_a   1.000
_cell.length_b   1.000
_cell.length_c   1.000
_cell.angle_alpha   90.00
_cell.angle_beta   90.00
_cell.angle_gamma   90.00
#
_symmetry.space_group_name_H-M   'P 1'
#
loop_
_entity.id
_entity.type
_entity.pdbx_description
1 polymer ?
#
loop_
_entity_poly.entity_id
_entity_poly.type
_entity_poly.pdbx_seq_one_letter_code
_entity_poly.pdbx_strand_id
1 'polypeptide(L)'
;MFHEVIQPGDLLHCDIGLNGRYVHLHTDMQWAAYILKEGETGAPEEFQVLLDKGNRFREIVMEELKEGVTGNDVFACSVKRAKDEGIRPMLYTHPLGTFGHGAGPSIGQYGNQGFLPGHGQRPVEDKTCYALELNVYDDAKIWDGQQVFMYLEEDICKDGAVEYLDGHQERLLLI
;
A
#
# COMPACT_ATOMS: atom_id res chain seq x y z
N MET A 1 11.69 17.50 2.56
CA MET A 1 12.25 18.06 3.81
C MET A 1 13.25 17.05 4.31
N PHE A 2 14.46 17.45 4.70
CA PHE A 2 15.47 16.53 5.24
C PHE A 2 15.87 17.07 6.62
N HIS A 3 16.07 16.19 7.61
CA HIS A 3 16.49 16.51 8.99
C HIS A 3 15.44 17.18 9.90
N GLU A 4 14.16 16.90 9.71
CA GLU A 4 13.14 17.31 10.67
C GLU A 4 13.17 16.42 11.92
N VAL A 5 12.87 17.03 13.07
CA VAL A 5 12.76 16.31 14.35
C VAL A 5 11.33 15.81 14.49
N ILE A 6 11.15 14.49 14.62
CA ILE A 6 9.86 13.86 14.91
C ILE A 6 9.32 14.41 16.24
N GLN A 7 8.09 14.93 16.22
CA GLN A 7 7.40 15.54 17.35
C GLN A 7 6.20 14.70 17.81
N PRO A 8 5.78 14.87 19.09
CA PRO A 8 4.47 14.44 19.54
C PRO A 8 3.35 15.03 18.67
N GLY A 9 2.46 14.17 18.18
CA GLY A 9 1.38 14.52 17.26
C GLY A 9 1.68 14.26 15.77
N ASP A 10 2.87 13.79 15.43
CA ASP A 10 3.22 13.43 14.05
C ASP A 10 2.61 12.08 13.64
N LEU A 11 2.14 12.00 12.40
CA LEU A 11 1.86 10.74 11.71
C LEU A 11 3.10 10.36 10.89
N LEU A 12 3.71 9.26 11.26
CA LEU A 12 4.86 8.68 10.59
C LEU A 12 4.42 7.66 9.55
N HIS A 13 5.14 7.64 8.45
CA HIS A 13 5.16 6.55 7.47
C HIS A 13 6.60 6.03 7.44
N CYS A 14 6.75 4.71 7.52
CA CYS A 14 8.03 4.04 7.44
C CYS A 14 7.96 2.99 6.35
N ASP A 15 8.89 3.09 5.40
CA ASP A 15 9.05 2.20 4.26
C ASP A 15 10.37 1.44 4.41
N ILE A 16 10.28 0.11 4.45
CA ILE A 16 11.41 -0.77 4.72
C ILE A 16 11.32 -2.07 3.93
N GLY A 17 12.42 -2.38 3.25
CA GLY A 17 12.68 -3.68 2.65
C GLY A 17 13.91 -4.36 3.22
N LEU A 18 13.85 -5.69 3.35
CA LEU A 18 14.99 -6.51 3.74
C LEU A 18 15.53 -7.28 2.53
N ASN A 19 16.85 -7.30 2.34
CA ASN A 19 17.50 -8.19 1.40
C ASN A 19 18.23 -9.30 2.15
N GLY A 20 17.76 -10.53 2.01
CA GLY A 20 18.37 -11.70 2.61
C GLY A 20 19.73 -12.03 1.97
N ARG A 21 20.82 -11.75 2.69
CA ARG A 21 22.21 -11.99 2.21
C ARG A 21 22.47 -13.40 1.65
N TYR A 22 21.78 -14.42 2.16
CA TYR A 22 22.02 -15.82 1.81
C TYR A 22 20.90 -16.47 1.00
N VAL A 23 19.71 -15.86 0.97
CA VAL A 23 18.54 -16.39 0.25
C VAL A 23 18.26 -15.57 -1.02
N HIS A 24 18.85 -14.37 -1.13
CA HIS A 24 18.68 -13.44 -2.26
C HIS A 24 17.22 -13.15 -2.57
N LEU A 25 16.39 -13.04 -1.53
CA LEU A 25 15.00 -12.59 -1.63
C LEU A 25 14.85 -11.23 -0.95
N HIS A 26 13.94 -10.44 -1.49
CA HIS A 26 13.56 -9.12 -0.99
C HIS A 26 12.19 -9.19 -0.35
N THR A 27 11.99 -8.35 0.67
CA THR A 27 10.68 -7.97 1.21
C THR A 27 10.48 -6.47 0.95
N ASP A 28 9.23 -6.02 0.96
CA ASP A 28 8.88 -4.59 0.93
C ASP A 28 7.63 -4.33 1.80
N MET A 29 7.74 -3.39 2.74
CA MET A 29 6.67 -3.12 3.70
C MET A 29 6.61 -1.65 4.07
N GLN A 30 5.39 -1.12 4.16
CA GLN A 30 5.13 0.26 4.58
C GLN A 30 4.02 0.31 5.61
N TRP A 31 4.35 0.77 6.80
CA TRP A 31 3.39 0.94 7.90
C TRP A 31 3.38 2.38 8.41
N ALA A 32 2.28 2.74 9.04
CA ALA A 32 2.08 4.05 9.66
C ALA A 32 2.07 3.97 11.19
N ALA A 33 2.56 5.02 11.84
CA ALA A 33 2.54 5.16 13.30
C ALA A 33 2.18 6.59 13.70
N TYR A 34 1.50 6.77 14.82
CA TYR A 34 1.23 8.09 15.40
C TYR A 34 2.01 8.27 16.69
N ILE A 35 2.69 9.40 16.83
CA ILE A 35 3.36 9.78 18.07
C ILE A 35 2.35 10.43 19.00
N LEU A 36 2.11 9.85 20.17
CA LEU A 36 1.16 10.40 21.13
C LEU A 36 1.60 11.78 21.64
N LYS A 37 0.67 12.73 21.72
CA LYS A 37 0.90 13.97 22.47
C LYS A 37 0.87 13.70 23.96
N GLU A 38 1.44 14.62 24.74
CA GLU A 38 1.41 14.55 26.20
C GLU A 38 -0.03 14.37 26.71
N GLY A 39 -0.27 13.26 27.43
CA GLY A 39 -1.58 12.90 27.98
C GLY A 39 -2.54 12.18 27.03
N GLU A 40 -2.20 11.97 25.76
CA GLU A 40 -2.97 11.12 24.85
C GLU A 40 -2.74 9.63 25.16
N THR A 41 -3.81 8.83 25.04
CA THR A 41 -3.75 7.36 25.18
C THR A 41 -4.10 6.62 23.89
N GLY A 42 -4.38 7.37 22.83
CA GLY A 42 -4.76 6.87 21.52
C GLY A 42 -4.57 7.95 20.46
N ALA A 43 -4.44 7.52 19.20
CA ALA A 43 -4.42 8.44 18.07
C ALA A 43 -5.80 9.05 17.81
N PRO A 44 -5.87 10.21 17.14
CA PRO A 44 -7.11 10.72 16.58
C PRO A 44 -7.83 9.68 15.71
N GLU A 45 -9.14 9.55 15.89
CA GLU A 45 -9.97 8.55 15.19
C GLU A 45 -9.89 8.67 13.67
N GLU A 46 -9.71 9.89 13.15
CA GLU A 46 -9.58 10.17 11.71
C GLU A 46 -8.44 9.37 11.05
N PHE A 47 -7.34 9.09 11.76
CA PHE A 47 -6.24 8.31 11.21
C PHE A 47 -6.55 6.82 11.13
N GLN A 48 -7.25 6.27 12.13
CA GLN A 48 -7.68 4.86 12.06
C GLN A 48 -8.72 4.68 10.94
N VAL A 49 -9.67 5.63 10.79
CA VAL A 49 -10.64 5.60 9.67
C VAL A 49 -9.92 5.65 8.30
N LEU A 50 -8.86 6.44 8.17
CA LEU A 50 -8.08 6.50 6.94
C LEU A 50 -7.30 5.19 6.69
N LEU A 51 -6.74 4.58 7.73
CA LEU A 51 -6.12 3.24 7.66
C LEU A 51 -7.14 2.18 7.22
N ASP A 52 -8.34 2.19 7.78
CA ASP A 52 -9.40 1.24 7.43
C ASP A 52 -9.81 1.37 5.95
N LYS A 53 -9.85 2.60 5.41
CA LYS A 53 -10.06 2.82 3.95
C LYS A 53 -8.92 2.25 3.12
N GLY A 54 -7.69 2.39 3.58
CA GLY A 54 -6.51 1.80 2.93
C GLY A 54 -6.56 0.28 2.93
N ASN A 55 -6.93 -0.34 4.06
CA ASN A 55 -7.14 -1.78 4.17
C ASN A 55 -8.27 -2.28 3.26
N ARG A 56 -9.38 -1.55 3.18
CA ARG A 56 -10.43 -1.87 2.21
C ARG A 56 -9.92 -1.80 0.77
N PHE A 57 -9.05 -0.84 0.46
CA PHE A 57 -8.46 -0.75 -0.87
C PHE A 57 -7.48 -1.90 -1.17
N ARG A 58 -6.69 -2.36 -0.19
CA ARG A 58 -5.86 -3.58 -0.29
C ARG A 58 -6.70 -4.79 -0.68
N GLU A 59 -7.81 -5.01 0.02
CA GLU A 59 -8.74 -6.11 -0.27
C GLU A 59 -9.27 -6.04 -1.71
N ILE A 60 -9.68 -4.86 -2.17
CA ILE A 60 -10.13 -4.65 -3.55
C ILE A 60 -9.05 -5.07 -4.55
N VAL A 61 -7.79 -4.64 -4.34
CA VAL A 61 -6.70 -4.98 -5.25
C VAL A 61 -6.41 -6.49 -5.24
N MET A 62 -6.38 -7.11 -4.06
CA MET A 62 -6.21 -8.57 -3.94
C MET A 62 -7.34 -9.34 -4.63
N GLU A 63 -8.58 -8.87 -4.54
CA GLU A 63 -9.74 -9.46 -5.23
C GLU A 63 -9.65 -9.32 -6.77
N GLU A 64 -9.01 -8.27 -7.28
CA GLU A 64 -8.82 -8.06 -8.72
C GLU A 64 -7.56 -8.72 -9.30
N LEU A 65 -6.62 -9.14 -8.45
CA LEU A 65 -5.40 -9.90 -8.80
C LEU A 65 -5.70 -11.35 -9.26
N LYS A 66 -6.42 -11.47 -10.38
CA LYS A 66 -6.85 -12.74 -10.97
C LYS A 66 -5.83 -13.22 -12.00
N GLU A 67 -5.64 -14.53 -12.12
CA GLU A 67 -4.74 -15.09 -13.12
C GLU A 67 -5.19 -14.71 -14.55
N GLY A 68 -4.24 -14.32 -15.39
CA GLY A 68 -4.45 -14.01 -16.80
C GLY A 68 -4.97 -12.60 -17.11
N VAL A 69 -5.44 -11.82 -16.13
CA VAL A 69 -5.76 -10.39 -16.36
C VAL A 69 -4.49 -9.56 -16.40
N THR A 70 -4.49 -8.44 -17.12
CA THR A 70 -3.27 -7.60 -17.20
C THR A 70 -3.15 -6.70 -15.97
N GLY A 71 -1.93 -6.25 -15.67
CA GLY A 71 -1.71 -5.26 -14.59
C GLY A 71 -2.53 -3.98 -14.77
N ASN A 72 -2.75 -3.54 -16.01
CA ASN A 72 -3.61 -2.41 -16.35
C ASN A 72 -5.09 -2.68 -16.06
N ASP A 73 -5.56 -3.92 -16.27
CA ASP A 73 -6.93 -4.31 -15.95
C ASP A 73 -7.13 -4.32 -14.42
N VAL A 74 -6.19 -4.92 -13.67
CA VAL A 74 -6.20 -4.89 -12.20
C VAL A 74 -6.24 -3.46 -11.69
N PHE A 75 -5.39 -2.59 -12.25
CA PHE A 75 -5.35 -1.16 -11.89
C PHE A 75 -6.70 -0.47 -12.15
N ALA A 76 -7.22 -0.59 -13.36
CA ALA A 76 -8.44 0.10 -13.77
C ALA A 76 -9.67 -0.37 -12.97
N CYS A 77 -9.81 -1.68 -12.76
CA CYS A 77 -10.90 -2.25 -11.98
C CYS A 77 -10.82 -1.85 -10.50
N SER A 78 -9.63 -1.98 -9.89
CA SER A 78 -9.42 -1.67 -8.47
C SER A 78 -9.67 -0.19 -8.18
N VAL A 79 -9.06 0.71 -8.96
CA VAL A 79 -9.21 2.17 -8.76
C VAL A 79 -10.64 2.61 -8.99
N LYS A 80 -11.33 2.05 -10.00
CA LYS A 80 -12.74 2.34 -10.24
C LYS A 80 -13.60 1.92 -9.04
N ARG A 81 -13.46 0.67 -8.59
CA ARG A 81 -14.25 0.14 -7.48
C ARG A 81 -14.01 0.91 -6.18
N ALA A 82 -12.75 1.22 -5.86
CA ALA A 82 -12.43 2.02 -4.69
C ALA A 82 -13.10 3.41 -4.73
N LYS A 83 -13.07 4.09 -5.88
CA LYS A 83 -13.78 5.38 -6.07
C LYS A 83 -15.30 5.25 -5.92
N ASP A 84 -15.88 4.17 -6.45
CA ASP A 84 -17.31 3.89 -6.30
C ASP A 84 -17.68 3.61 -4.82
N GLU A 85 -16.76 3.05 -4.03
CA GLU A 85 -16.88 2.87 -2.57
C GLU A 85 -16.55 4.16 -1.77
N GLY A 86 -16.27 5.29 -2.45
CA GLY A 86 -15.99 6.59 -1.81
C GLY A 86 -14.56 6.76 -1.29
N ILE A 87 -13.65 5.87 -1.68
CA ILE A 87 -12.23 5.96 -1.35
C ILE A 87 -11.54 6.90 -2.35
N ARG A 88 -10.51 7.64 -1.90
CA ARG A 88 -9.62 8.42 -2.77
C ARG A 88 -8.28 7.68 -2.96
N PRO A 89 -8.19 6.76 -3.94
CA PRO A 89 -7.05 5.85 -4.07
C PRO A 89 -5.89 6.40 -4.92
N MET A 90 -4.69 5.92 -4.63
CA MET A 90 -3.55 5.82 -5.54
C MET A 90 -3.01 4.38 -5.46
N LEU A 91 -2.75 3.75 -6.60
CA LEU A 91 -2.25 2.38 -6.67
C LEU A 91 -0.90 2.32 -7.39
N TYR A 92 0.07 1.64 -6.77
CA TYR A 92 1.34 1.28 -7.36
C TYR A 92 1.83 -0.02 -6.74
N THR A 93 1.58 -1.14 -7.40
CA THR A 93 1.96 -2.48 -6.91
C THR A 93 2.91 -3.11 -7.91
N HIS A 94 3.95 -3.78 -7.43
CA HIS A 94 4.95 -4.42 -8.28
C HIS A 94 5.31 -5.83 -7.82
N PRO A 95 5.76 -6.71 -8.74
CA PRO A 95 6.29 -8.01 -8.35
C PRO A 95 7.55 -7.84 -7.51
N LEU A 96 7.84 -8.80 -6.64
CA LEU A 96 9.08 -8.87 -5.88
C LEU A 96 9.58 -10.32 -5.78
N GLY A 97 10.81 -10.48 -5.29
CA GLY A 97 11.45 -11.78 -5.08
C GLY A 97 12.96 -11.62 -5.13
N THR A 98 13.60 -12.14 -6.18
CA THR A 98 15.06 -11.97 -6.36
C THR A 98 15.49 -10.52 -6.52
N PHE A 99 14.58 -9.65 -6.97
CA PHE A 99 14.75 -8.21 -7.03
C PHE A 99 13.62 -7.57 -6.24
N GLY A 100 13.88 -6.43 -5.59
CA GLY A 100 12.81 -5.64 -4.93
C GLY A 100 11.72 -5.22 -5.92
N HIS A 101 12.13 -4.87 -7.15
CA HIS A 101 11.23 -4.69 -8.29
C HIS A 101 11.45 -5.82 -9.30
N GLY A 102 10.67 -6.89 -9.15
CA GLY A 102 10.74 -8.12 -9.92
C GLY A 102 10.14 -8.04 -11.33
N ALA A 103 10.32 -9.13 -12.09
CA ALA A 103 9.69 -9.29 -13.38
C ALA A 103 8.23 -9.74 -13.22
N GLY A 104 7.31 -9.14 -13.99
CA GLY A 104 5.89 -9.43 -13.92
C GLY A 104 5.07 -8.18 -14.23
N PRO A 105 3.75 -8.19 -13.97
CA PRO A 105 2.90 -7.03 -14.22
C PRO A 105 3.12 -5.95 -13.15
N SER A 106 3.41 -4.73 -13.61
CA SER A 106 3.28 -3.54 -12.76
C SER A 106 1.82 -3.10 -12.76
N ILE A 107 1.28 -2.79 -11.59
CA ILE A 107 -0.11 -2.40 -11.40
C ILE A 107 -0.14 -0.96 -10.91
N GLY A 108 -0.37 -0.03 -11.84
CA GLY A 108 -0.25 1.41 -11.56
C GLY A 108 1.20 1.87 -11.36
N GLN A 109 1.37 3.17 -11.14
CA GLN A 109 2.66 3.82 -10.90
C GLN A 109 2.45 5.13 -10.16
N TYR A 110 3.29 5.45 -9.18
CA TYR A 110 3.16 6.69 -8.38
C TYR A 110 2.97 7.95 -9.24
N GLY A 111 3.85 8.14 -10.25
CA GLY A 111 3.78 9.28 -11.17
C GLY A 111 2.75 9.17 -12.31
N ASN A 112 2.07 8.02 -12.47
CA ASN A 112 1.09 7.79 -13.52
C ASN A 112 -0.03 6.86 -13.04
N GLN A 113 -1.16 7.46 -12.62
CA GLN A 113 -2.37 6.77 -12.22
C GLN A 113 -3.27 6.46 -13.43
N GLY A 114 -2.72 5.75 -14.41
CA GLY A 114 -3.38 5.44 -15.67
C GLY A 114 -2.75 4.23 -16.37
N PHE A 115 -3.00 4.11 -17.67
CA PHE A 115 -2.47 3.01 -18.48
C PHE A 115 -0.92 3.02 -18.53
N LEU A 116 -0.32 1.85 -18.37
CA LEU A 116 1.12 1.63 -18.46
C LEU A 116 1.47 0.73 -19.66
N PRO A 117 2.16 1.25 -20.69
CA PRO A 117 2.62 0.43 -21.81
C PRO A 117 3.73 -0.53 -21.36
N GLY A 118 3.75 -1.73 -21.94
CA GLY A 118 4.73 -2.76 -21.62
C GLY A 118 4.41 -3.48 -20.30
N HIS A 119 4.94 -2.99 -19.18
CA HIS A 119 4.87 -3.69 -17.90
C HIS A 119 3.43 -3.88 -17.39
N GLY A 120 2.56 -2.88 -17.53
CA GLY A 120 1.15 -3.02 -17.16
C GLY A 120 0.33 -3.92 -18.10
N GLN A 121 0.85 -4.25 -19.28
CA GLN A 121 0.16 -5.15 -20.22
C GLN A 121 0.52 -6.62 -19.99
N ARG A 122 1.46 -6.91 -19.10
CA ARG A 122 1.77 -8.30 -18.74
C ARG A 122 0.60 -8.91 -17.95
N PRO A 123 0.32 -10.20 -18.14
CA PRO A 123 -0.69 -10.89 -17.35
C PRO A 123 -0.18 -11.14 -15.92
N VAL A 124 -1.11 -11.22 -14.98
CA VAL A 124 -0.90 -11.80 -13.66
C VAL A 124 -0.72 -13.30 -13.81
N GLU A 125 0.41 -13.82 -13.33
CA GLU A 125 0.74 -15.24 -13.33
C GLU A 125 0.66 -15.81 -11.91
N ASP A 126 0.32 -17.09 -11.81
CA ASP A 126 0.34 -17.80 -10.55
C ASP A 126 1.79 -18.02 -10.07
N LYS A 127 1.97 -18.16 -8.75
CA LYS A 127 3.26 -18.22 -8.04
C LYS A 127 4.09 -16.96 -8.20
N THR A 128 3.41 -15.81 -8.14
CA THR A 128 4.04 -14.49 -8.18
C THR A 128 3.83 -13.78 -6.85
N CYS A 129 4.93 -13.30 -6.24
CA CYS A 129 4.87 -12.42 -5.09
C CYS A 129 4.85 -10.95 -5.53
N TYR A 130 4.12 -10.12 -4.79
CA TYR A 130 4.00 -8.69 -5.04
C TYR A 130 4.21 -7.91 -3.76
N ALA A 131 4.78 -6.72 -3.91
CA ALA A 131 4.68 -5.62 -2.97
C ALA A 131 3.33 -4.93 -3.23
N LEU A 132 2.34 -5.19 -2.38
CA LEU A 132 1.01 -4.58 -2.47
C LEU A 132 1.07 -3.14 -1.96
N GLU A 133 1.69 -2.27 -2.74
CA GLU A 133 1.85 -0.86 -2.39
C GLU A 133 0.69 0.00 -2.93
N LEU A 134 0.13 0.82 -2.06
CA LEU A 134 -0.93 1.76 -2.35
C LEU A 134 -0.99 2.88 -1.33
N ASN A 135 -1.78 3.91 -1.62
CA ASN A 135 -2.20 4.86 -0.60
C ASN A 135 -3.64 5.32 -0.82
N VAL A 136 -4.21 5.82 0.27
CA VAL A 136 -5.47 6.57 0.25
C VAL A 136 -5.25 7.91 0.93
N TYR A 137 -6.07 8.90 0.62
CA TYR A 137 -5.99 10.20 1.28
C TYR A 137 -7.35 10.77 1.65
N ASP A 138 -7.36 11.59 2.70
CA ASP A 138 -8.51 12.39 3.13
C ASP A 138 -8.04 13.71 3.74
N ASP A 139 -8.99 14.63 3.95
CA ASP A 139 -8.74 15.92 4.58
C ASP A 139 -8.92 15.77 6.11
N ALA A 140 -7.81 15.84 6.87
CA ALA A 140 -7.78 15.68 8.31
C ALA A 140 -8.20 16.98 9.01
N LYS A 141 -9.34 16.97 9.70
CA LYS A 141 -9.88 18.18 10.35
C LYS A 141 -9.06 18.58 11.55
N ILE A 142 -8.43 17.61 12.20
CA ILE A 142 -7.48 17.83 13.31
C ILE A 142 -6.26 18.66 12.90
N TRP A 143 -5.97 18.75 11.60
CA TRP A 143 -4.90 19.54 11.01
C TRP A 143 -5.49 20.60 10.05
N ASP A 144 -6.57 21.26 10.47
CA ASP A 144 -7.22 22.36 9.74
C ASP A 144 -7.63 22.01 8.29
N GLY A 145 -7.97 20.74 8.05
CA GLY A 145 -8.36 20.25 6.73
C GLY A 145 -7.18 19.94 5.82
N GLN A 146 -5.97 19.79 6.35
CA GLN A 146 -4.81 19.33 5.59
C GLN A 146 -5.08 17.95 4.98
N GLN A 147 -4.69 17.79 3.71
CA GLN A 147 -4.71 16.48 3.05
C GLN A 147 -3.65 15.56 3.66
N VAL A 148 -4.08 14.41 4.17
CA VAL A 148 -3.25 13.38 4.78
C VAL A 148 -3.35 12.12 3.96
N PHE A 149 -2.20 11.49 3.73
CA PHE A 149 -2.07 10.24 3.00
C PHE A 149 -1.76 9.11 3.99
N MET A 150 -2.38 7.95 3.76
CA MET A 150 -2.03 6.71 4.43
C MET A 150 -1.36 5.79 3.42
N TYR A 151 -0.03 5.76 3.47
CA TYR A 151 0.82 4.91 2.64
C TYR A 151 0.96 3.54 3.28
N LEU A 152 0.79 2.51 2.47
CA LEU A 152 0.55 1.14 2.92
C LEU A 152 1.15 0.16 1.92
N GLU A 153 1.91 -0.80 2.41
CA GLU A 153 2.53 -1.84 1.60
C GLU A 153 2.74 -3.10 2.42
N GLU A 154 2.46 -4.25 1.80
CA GLU A 154 2.72 -5.58 2.37
C GLU A 154 3.11 -6.55 1.26
N ASP A 155 3.95 -7.52 1.60
CA ASP A 155 4.22 -8.63 0.70
C ASP A 155 3.02 -9.60 0.63
N ILE A 156 2.52 -9.83 -0.59
CA ILE A 156 1.47 -10.82 -0.90
C ILE A 156 1.99 -11.85 -1.90
N CYS A 157 1.38 -13.03 -1.93
CA CYS A 157 1.63 -14.05 -2.94
C CYS A 157 0.32 -14.45 -3.63
N LYS A 158 0.34 -14.49 -4.97
CA LYS A 158 -0.69 -15.13 -5.78
C LYS A 158 -0.26 -16.58 -6.04
N ASP A 159 -0.86 -17.54 -5.34
CA ASP A 159 -0.70 -18.99 -5.56
C ASP A 159 -2.07 -19.66 -5.36
N GLY A 160 -2.84 -19.80 -6.44
CA GLY A 160 -4.27 -20.06 -6.37
C GLY A 160 -5.03 -18.84 -5.84
N ALA A 161 -5.04 -18.65 -4.52
CA ALA A 161 -5.56 -17.45 -3.86
C ALA A 161 -4.48 -16.36 -3.73
N VAL A 162 -4.88 -15.14 -3.35
CA VAL A 162 -3.96 -14.07 -2.97
C VAL A 162 -3.92 -14.01 -1.45
N GLU A 163 -2.74 -14.20 -0.86
CA GLU A 163 -2.55 -14.23 0.59
C GLU A 163 -1.39 -13.33 1.01
N TYR A 164 -1.48 -12.73 2.20
CA TYR A 164 -0.37 -12.02 2.83
C TYR A 164 0.72 -13.00 3.27
N LEU A 165 1.99 -12.63 3.10
CA LEU A 165 3.11 -13.43 3.58
C LEU A 165 3.33 -13.31 5.10
N ASP A 166 3.11 -12.12 5.67
CA ASP A 166 3.32 -11.85 7.10
C ASP A 166 2.18 -11.00 7.73
N GLY A 167 0.96 -11.11 7.17
CA GLY A 167 -0.19 -10.31 7.58
C GLY A 167 -0.15 -8.87 7.04
N HIS A 168 -0.90 -7.98 7.70
CA HIS A 168 -0.96 -6.56 7.33
C HIS A 168 -1.28 -5.67 8.52
N GLN A 169 -1.04 -4.36 8.40
CA GLN A 169 -1.38 -3.40 9.44
C GLN A 169 -2.91 -3.21 9.58
N GLU A 170 -3.50 -3.73 10.66
CA GLU A 170 -4.92 -3.54 11.00
C GLU A 170 -5.18 -2.35 11.94
N ARG A 171 -4.17 -1.96 12.73
CA ARG A 171 -4.29 -0.88 13.71
C ARG A 171 -3.13 0.09 13.59
N LEU A 172 -3.41 1.36 13.78
CA LEU A 172 -2.37 2.37 13.80
C LEU A 172 -1.41 2.10 14.97
N LEU A 173 -0.12 2.05 14.68
CA LEU A 173 0.89 1.93 15.72
C LEU A 173 0.93 3.21 16.54
N LEU A 174 1.05 3.08 17.86
CA LEU A 174 1.18 4.20 18.78
C LEU A 174 2.59 4.17 19.37
N ILE A 175 3.25 5.33 19.37
CA ILE A 175 4.60 5.54 19.90
C ILE A 175 4.54 6.61 20.98
#